data_AF-A0A3N7C640-F1
#
_entry.id   AF-A0A3N7C640-F1
#
_cell.length_a   1.000
_cell.length_b   1.000
_cell.length_c   1.000
_cell.angle_alpha   90.00
_cell.angle_beta   90.00
_cell.angle_gamma   90.00
#
_symmetry.space_group_name_H-M   'P 1'
#
loop_
_entity.id
_entity.type
_entity.pdbx_description
1 polymer ?
#
loop_
_entity_poly.entity_id
_entity_poly.type
_entity_poly.pdbx_seq_one_letter_code
_entity_poly.pdbx_strand_id
1 'polypeptide(L)'
;MAESFSALAHVPRRGPVPAPRVSSVSSASWVSRLKSSATETNAAAGGVRTILRLEGAVVLAASLAAYAQFGAGWGVFALWLLVPDLAFLGYLAGPRVGAALYNAAHSYLGAVALLAIGVLAAMPWAVAGGLIWSVHIGLDRMLGYGLKYASGFNLTHLGRIGRADPW
;
A
#
# COMPACT_ATOMS: atom_id res chain seq x y z
N MET A 1 88.16 -43.46 6.93
CA MET A 1 88.83 -42.25 6.42
C MET A 1 87.77 -41.45 5.69
N ALA A 2 87.61 -40.16 6.05
CA ALA A 2 86.79 -39.12 5.39
C ALA A 2 85.25 -39.22 5.56
N GLU A 3 84.59 -38.32 6.32
CA GLU A 3 84.08 -36.96 5.93
C GLU A 3 82.63 -37.03 5.39
N SER A 4 81.67 -36.12 5.58
CA SER A 4 81.60 -34.80 6.21
C SER A 4 80.13 -34.39 6.44
N PHE A 5 79.96 -33.43 7.35
CA PHE A 5 78.73 -32.76 7.77
C PHE A 5 78.00 -31.94 6.68
N SER A 6 76.73 -31.63 6.95
CA SER A 6 76.04 -30.34 6.70
C SER A 6 74.99 -30.28 5.58
N ALA A 7 73.72 -30.11 5.98
CA ALA A 7 72.77 -29.24 5.28
C ALA A 7 71.66 -28.79 6.26
N LEU A 8 71.92 -27.68 6.95
CA LEU A 8 70.96 -26.89 7.72
C LEU A 8 69.84 -26.37 6.80
N ALA A 9 68.62 -26.90 6.94
CA ALA A 9 67.42 -26.30 6.34
C ALA A 9 67.01 -25.07 7.17
N HIS A 10 67.22 -23.89 6.62
CA HIS A 10 66.83 -22.62 7.21
C HIS A 10 65.31 -22.42 7.09
N VAL A 11 64.57 -22.58 8.19
CA VAL A 11 63.13 -22.26 8.26
C VAL A 11 62.96 -20.75 8.45
N PRO A 12 62.35 -20.01 7.51
CA PRO A 12 62.10 -18.59 7.70
C PRO A 12 60.98 -18.38 8.73
N ARG A 13 61.26 -17.58 9.77
CA ARG A 13 60.26 -17.17 10.77
C ARG A 13 59.26 -16.21 10.10
N ARG A 14 57.98 -16.61 10.02
CA ARG A 14 56.89 -15.71 9.63
C ARG A 14 56.67 -14.68 10.75
N GLY A 15 56.73 -13.39 10.39
CA GLY A 15 56.39 -12.30 11.31
C GLY A 15 54.91 -12.33 11.72
N PRO A 16 54.54 -11.63 12.81
CA PRO A 16 53.17 -11.60 13.31
C PRO A 16 52.20 -11.01 12.27
N VAL A 17 51.11 -11.73 12.01
CA VAL A 17 50.00 -11.30 11.15
C VAL A 17 49.29 -10.11 11.82
N PRO A 18 49.12 -8.95 11.17
CA PRO A 18 48.39 -7.84 11.75
C PRO A 18 46.91 -8.22 11.91
N ALA A 19 46.35 -7.93 13.09
CA ALA A 19 44.94 -8.20 13.39
C ALA A 19 44.01 -7.41 12.44
N PRO A 20 42.90 -8.01 11.98
CA PRO A 20 41.94 -7.32 11.14
C PRO A 20 41.35 -6.12 11.88
N ARG A 21 41.43 -4.94 11.25
CA ARG A 21 40.83 -3.70 11.76
C ARG A 21 39.31 -3.82 11.65
N VAL A 22 38.66 -4.25 12.73
CA VAL A 22 37.21 -4.23 12.86
C VAL A 22 36.77 -2.77 12.94
N SER A 23 36.16 -2.25 11.87
CA SER A 23 35.49 -0.96 11.93
C SER A 23 34.30 -1.10 12.88
N SER A 24 34.25 -0.29 13.93
CA SER A 24 33.16 -0.28 14.89
C SER A 24 31.92 0.30 14.23
N VAL A 25 31.13 -0.54 13.55
CA VAL A 25 29.79 -0.15 13.11
C VAL A 25 28.97 0.04 14.39
N SER A 26 28.69 1.30 14.73
CA SER A 26 27.98 1.70 15.94
C SER A 26 26.69 0.88 16.10
N SER A 27 26.48 0.28 17.27
CA SER A 27 25.25 -0.44 17.65
C SER A 27 24.01 0.43 17.47
N ALA A 28 24.13 1.75 17.59
CA ALA A 28 23.06 2.70 17.33
C ALA A 28 22.58 2.69 15.87
N SER A 29 23.46 2.39 14.92
CA SER A 29 23.12 2.32 13.49
C SER A 29 22.31 1.07 13.13
N TRP A 30 22.46 -0.02 13.89
CA TRP A 30 21.67 -1.24 13.70
C TRP A 30 20.27 -1.06 14.29
N VAL A 31 20.17 -0.44 15.47
CA VAL A 31 18.89 -0.14 16.09
C VAL A 31 18.08 0.86 15.26
N SER A 32 18.72 1.88 14.65
CA SER A 32 18.02 2.80 13.76
C SER A 32 17.54 2.12 12.47
N ARG A 33 18.36 1.23 11.89
CA ARG A 33 18.02 0.48 10.67
C ARG A 33 16.90 -0.56 10.90
N LEU A 34 16.86 -1.16 12.09
CA LEU A 34 15.78 -2.05 12.53
C LEU A 34 14.48 -1.27 12.82
N LYS A 35 14.58 -0.05 13.37
CA LYS A 35 13.42 0.82 13.57
C LYS A 35 12.84 1.32 12.25
N SER A 36 13.68 1.62 11.25
CA SER A 36 13.21 1.99 9.91
C SER A 36 12.53 0.82 9.19
N SER A 37 13.09 -0.39 9.24
CA SER A 37 12.49 -1.56 8.59
C SER A 37 11.16 -2.00 9.24
N ALA A 38 11.04 -1.88 10.56
CA ALA A 38 9.82 -2.19 11.29
C ALA A 38 8.68 -1.16 11.06
N THR A 39 9.01 0.03 10.57
CA THR A 39 8.02 1.09 10.27
C THR A 39 7.58 1.07 8.79
N GLU A 40 8.39 0.52 7.88
CA GLU A 40 8.13 0.43 6.44
C GLU A 40 7.14 -0.68 6.01
N THR A 41 6.74 -1.57 6.91
CA THR A 41 6.16 -2.89 6.59
C THR A 41 4.62 -2.93 6.45
N ASN A 42 3.95 -1.83 6.08
CA ASN A 42 2.47 -1.79 6.04
C ASN A 42 1.84 -1.42 4.69
N ALA A 43 2.60 -1.25 3.61
CA ALA A 43 2.06 -0.85 2.31
C ALA A 43 2.51 -1.77 1.18
N ALA A 44 1.63 -1.98 0.18
CA ALA A 44 2.00 -2.61 -1.08
C ALA A 44 3.08 -1.76 -1.77
N ALA A 45 4.27 -2.33 -1.97
CA ALA A 45 5.41 -1.66 -2.59
C ALA A 45 5.67 -2.17 -4.03
N GLY A 46 6.31 -1.34 -4.85
CA GLY A 46 6.77 -1.71 -6.20
C GLY A 46 5.65 -2.21 -7.12
N GLY A 47 5.85 -3.37 -7.75
CA GLY A 47 4.94 -3.94 -8.75
C GLY A 47 3.52 -4.22 -8.25
N VAL A 48 3.35 -4.57 -6.97
CA VAL A 48 2.01 -4.84 -6.38
C VAL A 48 1.15 -3.58 -6.37
N ARG A 49 1.75 -2.41 -6.08
CA ARG A 49 1.03 -1.12 -6.13
C ARG A 49 0.51 -0.83 -7.54
N THR A 50 1.32 -1.09 -8.57
CA THR A 50 0.90 -0.90 -9.96
C THR A 50 -0.27 -1.81 -10.32
N ILE A 51 -0.22 -3.09 -9.92
CA ILE A 51 -1.33 -4.03 -10.15
C ILE A 51 -2.61 -3.52 -9.48
N LEU A 52 -2.55 -3.11 -8.22
CA LEU A 52 -3.73 -2.60 -7.50
C LEU A 52 -4.34 -1.34 -8.15
N ARG A 53 -3.50 -0.46 -8.72
CA ARG A 53 -3.98 0.71 -9.48
C ARG A 53 -4.63 0.31 -10.80
N LEU A 54 -4.08 -0.68 -11.49
CA LEU A 54 -4.66 -1.24 -12.71
C LEU A 54 -5.98 -1.96 -12.43
N GLU A 55 -6.09 -2.71 -11.33
CA GLU A 55 -7.36 -3.27 -10.87
C GLU A 55 -8.40 -2.18 -10.62
N GLY A 56 -8.00 -1.09 -9.95
CA GLY A 56 -8.84 0.10 -9.78
C GLY A 56 -9.32 0.68 -11.12
N ALA A 57 -8.40 0.83 -12.08
CA ALA A 57 -8.72 1.33 -13.42
C ALA A 57 -9.68 0.41 -14.19
N VAL A 58 -9.51 -0.91 -14.09
CA VAL A 58 -10.40 -1.90 -14.71
C VAL A 58 -11.80 -1.82 -14.09
N VAL A 59 -11.90 -1.75 -12.76
CA VAL A 59 -13.20 -1.62 -12.10
C VAL A 59 -13.87 -0.30 -12.44
N LEU A 60 -13.11 0.80 -12.50
CA LEU A 60 -13.62 2.11 -12.95
C LEU A 60 -14.20 2.01 -14.37
N ALA A 61 -13.44 1.46 -15.32
CA ALA A 61 -13.86 1.35 -16.71
C ALA A 61 -15.10 0.45 -16.85
N ALA A 62 -15.09 -0.72 -16.20
CA ALA A 62 -16.21 -1.66 -16.25
C ALA A 62 -17.48 -1.07 -15.62
N SER A 63 -17.36 -0.42 -14.46
CA SER A 63 -18.51 0.17 -13.75
C SER A 63 -19.06 1.39 -14.49
N LEU A 64 -18.20 2.19 -15.11
CA LEU A 64 -18.61 3.34 -15.92
C LEU A 64 -19.32 2.90 -17.21
N ALA A 65 -18.81 1.87 -17.88
CA ALA A 65 -19.44 1.29 -19.06
C ALA A 65 -20.82 0.68 -18.71
N ALA A 66 -20.91 -0.04 -17.58
CA ALA A 66 -22.19 -0.54 -17.08
C ALA A 66 -23.16 0.60 -16.72
N TYR A 67 -22.67 1.67 -16.09
CA TYR A 67 -23.51 2.82 -15.76
C TYR A 67 -24.06 3.53 -17.00
N ALA A 68 -23.28 3.62 -18.08
CA ALA A 68 -23.75 4.18 -19.34
C ALA A 68 -24.96 3.41 -19.91
N GLN A 69 -25.08 2.11 -19.61
CA GLN A 69 -26.17 1.26 -20.05
C GLN A 69 -27.36 1.21 -19.08
N PHE A 70 -27.09 1.19 -17.77
CA PHE A 70 -28.10 0.92 -16.73
C PHE A 70 -28.36 2.09 -15.77
N GLY A 71 -27.67 3.23 -15.97
CA GLY A 71 -27.68 4.36 -15.06
C GLY A 71 -28.93 5.23 -15.13
N ALA A 72 -29.08 6.09 -14.13
CA ALA A 72 -30.23 6.99 -13.97
C ALA A 72 -29.97 8.42 -14.49
N GLY A 73 -29.04 8.56 -15.45
CA GLY A 73 -28.63 9.84 -16.05
C GLY A 73 -27.35 10.44 -15.46
N TRP A 74 -26.68 11.29 -16.23
CA TRP A 74 -25.35 11.84 -15.90
C TRP A 74 -25.36 12.91 -14.80
N GLY A 75 -26.47 13.61 -14.59
CA GLY A 75 -26.60 14.56 -13.47
C GLY A 75 -26.63 13.85 -12.11
N VAL A 76 -27.41 12.77 -12.01
CA VAL A 76 -27.46 11.91 -10.81
C VAL A 76 -26.09 11.29 -10.55
N PHE A 77 -25.43 10.82 -11.60
CA PHE A 77 -24.06 10.31 -11.54
C PHE A 77 -23.10 11.30 -10.87
N ALA A 78 -23.02 12.53 -11.41
CA ALA A 78 -22.08 13.54 -10.93
C ALA A 78 -22.33 13.91 -9.46
N LEU A 79 -23.60 14.02 -9.04
CA LEU A 79 -23.96 14.35 -7.67
C LEU A 79 -23.60 13.20 -6.70
N TRP A 80 -23.98 11.97 -7.05
CA TRP A 80 -23.81 10.80 -6.18
C TRP A 80 -22.38 10.30 -6.12
N LEU A 81 -21.55 10.63 -7.12
CA LEU A 81 -20.12 10.30 -7.11
C LEU A 81 -19.42 10.91 -5.88
N LEU A 82 -19.85 12.09 -5.41
CA LEU A 82 -19.23 12.79 -4.27
C LEU A 82 -19.76 12.33 -2.90
N VAL A 83 -20.80 11.49 -2.85
CA VAL A 83 -21.45 11.09 -1.59
C VAL A 83 -20.52 10.26 -0.69
N PRO A 84 -19.74 9.27 -1.18
CA PRO A 84 -18.84 8.50 -0.34
C PRO A 84 -17.77 9.36 0.37
N ASP A 85 -17.38 10.50 -0.23
CA ASP A 85 -16.41 11.42 0.36
C ASP A 85 -16.95 12.16 1.58
N LEU A 86 -18.26 12.25 1.76
CA LEU A 86 -18.84 12.79 3.00
C LEU A 86 -18.44 11.98 4.25
N ALA A 87 -17.98 10.73 4.07
CA ALA A 87 -17.42 9.93 5.16
C ALA A 87 -16.21 10.60 5.83
N PHE A 88 -15.53 11.55 5.16
CA PHE A 88 -14.48 12.37 5.78
C PHE A 88 -14.98 13.21 6.96
N LEU A 89 -16.26 13.59 7.00
CA LEU A 89 -16.86 14.29 8.14
C LEU A 89 -16.83 13.43 9.42
N GLY A 90 -16.73 12.10 9.29
CA GLY A 90 -16.52 11.19 10.41
C GLY A 90 -15.26 11.49 11.22
N TYR A 91 -14.25 12.16 10.63
CA TYR A 91 -13.06 12.58 11.35
C TYR A 91 -13.34 13.67 12.40
N LEU A 92 -14.48 14.37 12.34
CA LEU A 92 -14.91 15.29 13.39
C LEU A 92 -15.20 14.57 14.72
N ALA A 93 -15.60 13.29 14.66
CA ALA A 93 -15.79 12.44 15.84
C ALA A 93 -14.50 11.76 16.32
N GLY A 94 -13.37 12.06 15.67
CA GLY A 94 -12.04 11.61 16.03
C GLY A 94 -11.40 10.63 15.03
N PRO A 95 -10.08 10.42 15.12
CA PRO A 95 -9.31 9.72 14.07
C PRO A 95 -9.72 8.26 13.83
N ARG A 96 -10.12 7.54 14.89
CA ARG A 96 -10.52 6.13 14.80
C ARG A 96 -11.88 5.97 14.11
N VAL A 97 -12.85 6.80 14.50
CA VAL A 97 -14.20 6.80 13.93
C VAL A 97 -14.16 7.25 12.47
N GLY A 98 -13.40 8.31 12.17
CA GLY A 98 -13.17 8.77 10.81
C GLY A 98 -12.54 7.71 9.91
N ALA A 99 -11.51 6.99 10.38
CA ALA A 99 -10.88 5.92 9.61
C ALA A 99 -11.84 4.75 9.35
N ALA A 100 -12.64 4.35 10.34
CA ALA A 100 -13.64 3.29 10.19
C ALA A 100 -14.72 3.69 9.16
N LEU A 101 -15.29 4.90 9.27
CA LEU A 101 -16.31 5.40 8.34
C LEU A 101 -15.75 5.55 6.93
N TYR A 102 -14.55 6.11 6.79
CA TYR A 102 -13.88 6.22 5.49
C TYR A 102 -13.68 4.84 4.85
N ASN A 103 -13.16 3.88 5.61
CA ASN A 103 -12.93 2.53 5.09
C ASN A 103 -14.23 1.81 4.71
N ALA A 104 -15.31 2.01 5.48
CA ALA A 104 -16.61 1.47 5.14
C ALA A 104 -17.13 2.09 3.83
N ALA A 105 -16.97 3.40 3.65
CA ALA A 105 -17.36 4.12 2.44
C ALA A 105 -16.48 3.80 1.22
N HIS A 106 -15.21 3.43 1.42
CA HIS A 106 -14.26 3.13 0.33
C HIS A 106 -13.94 1.64 0.19
N SER A 107 -14.79 0.79 0.77
CA SER A 107 -14.76 -0.66 0.59
C SER A 107 -15.72 -1.09 -0.50
N TYR A 108 -15.29 -1.98 -1.40
CA TYR A 108 -16.18 -2.60 -2.38
C TYR A 108 -17.31 -3.40 -1.75
N LEU A 109 -17.20 -3.78 -0.47
CA LEU A 109 -18.24 -4.56 0.21
C LEU A 109 -19.60 -3.83 0.16
N GLY A 110 -19.61 -2.53 0.46
CA GLY A 110 -20.84 -1.73 0.42
C GLY A 110 -21.38 -1.56 -1.00
N ALA A 111 -20.50 -1.19 -1.93
CA ALA A 111 -20.87 -0.98 -3.33
C ALA A 111 -21.43 -2.25 -4.00
N VAL A 112 -20.75 -3.39 -3.81
CA VAL A 112 -21.18 -4.68 -4.38
C VAL A 112 -22.43 -5.21 -3.69
N ALA A 113 -22.58 -5.04 -2.37
CA ALA A 113 -23.80 -5.42 -1.68
C ALA A 113 -25.01 -4.63 -2.19
N LEU A 114 -24.87 -3.32 -2.36
CA LEU A 114 -25.94 -2.47 -2.92
C LEU A 114 -26.27 -2.87 -4.37
N LEU A 115 -25.24 -3.13 -5.19
CA LEU A 115 -25.40 -3.61 -6.56
C LEU A 115 -26.15 -4.95 -6.60
N ALA A 116 -25.75 -5.91 -5.77
CA ALA A 116 -26.38 -7.23 -5.68
C ALA A 116 -27.84 -7.14 -5.25
N ILE A 117 -28.15 -6.33 -4.23
CA ILE A 117 -29.53 -6.07 -3.81
C ILE A 117 -30.32 -5.45 -4.96
N GLY A 118 -29.75 -4.48 -5.67
CA GLY A 118 -30.40 -3.84 -6.81
C GLY A 118 -30.75 -4.82 -7.93
N VAL A 119 -29.85 -5.76 -8.24
CA VAL A 119 -30.10 -6.80 -9.25
C VAL A 119 -31.15 -7.79 -8.75
N LEU A 120 -30.98 -8.34 -7.54
CA LEU A 120 -31.86 -9.40 -7.00
C LEU A 120 -33.27 -8.90 -6.70
N ALA A 121 -33.42 -7.65 -6.26
CA ALA A 121 -34.71 -7.03 -5.98
C ALA A 121 -35.29 -6.25 -7.18
N ALA A 122 -34.61 -6.27 -8.34
CA ALA A 122 -34.99 -5.54 -9.54
C ALA A 122 -35.22 -4.03 -9.28
N MET A 123 -34.32 -3.39 -8.54
CA MET A 123 -34.38 -1.98 -8.15
C MET A 123 -33.36 -1.16 -8.96
N PRO A 124 -33.76 -0.47 -10.05
CA PRO A 124 -32.83 0.21 -10.96
C PRO A 124 -31.99 1.29 -10.27
N TRP A 125 -32.57 1.99 -9.30
CA TRP A 125 -31.85 3.03 -8.55
C TRP A 125 -30.73 2.44 -7.68
N ALA A 126 -30.90 1.23 -7.14
CA ALA A 126 -29.87 0.56 -6.34
C ALA A 126 -28.76 0.02 -7.24
N VAL A 127 -29.08 -0.46 -8.45
CA VAL A 127 -28.09 -0.81 -9.47
C VAL A 127 -27.26 0.41 -9.86
N ALA A 128 -27.93 1.53 -10.20
CA ALA A 128 -27.27 2.79 -10.53
C ALA A 128 -26.37 3.29 -9.38
N GLY A 129 -26.87 3.27 -8.14
CA GLY A 129 -26.11 3.66 -6.95
C GLY A 129 -24.88 2.77 -6.70
N GLY A 130 -25.03 1.45 -6.80
CA GLY A 130 -23.93 0.50 -6.66
C GLY A 130 -22.85 0.68 -7.73
N LEU A 131 -23.25 1.00 -8.97
CA LEU A 131 -22.33 1.31 -10.07
C LEU A 131 -21.59 2.62 -9.85
N ILE A 132 -22.28 3.71 -9.48
CA ILE A 132 -21.66 5.01 -9.17
C ILE A 132 -20.64 4.84 -8.02
N TRP A 133 -21.03 4.13 -6.97
CA TRP A 133 -20.15 3.86 -5.84
C TRP A 133 -18.92 3.04 -6.25
N SER A 134 -19.09 2.05 -7.11
CA SER A 134 -17.98 1.26 -7.65
C SER A 134 -17.04 2.12 -8.52
N VAL A 135 -17.57 3.06 -9.31
CA VAL A 135 -16.76 4.03 -10.07
C VAL A 135 -15.95 4.91 -9.12
N HIS A 136 -16.54 5.42 -8.04
CA HIS A 136 -15.84 6.23 -7.05
C HIS A 136 -14.65 5.48 -6.45
N ILE A 137 -14.88 4.25 -5.96
CA ILE A 137 -13.82 3.42 -5.37
C ILE A 137 -12.74 3.06 -6.40
N GLY A 138 -13.13 2.77 -7.65
CA GLY A 138 -12.20 2.49 -8.75
C GLY A 138 -11.31 3.69 -9.08
N LEU A 139 -11.89 4.90 -9.12
CA LEU A 139 -11.18 6.17 -9.33
C LEU A 139 -10.14 6.38 -8.23
N ASP A 140 -10.54 6.24 -6.98
CA ASP A 140 -9.67 6.39 -5.83
C ASP A 140 -8.48 5.42 -5.89
N ARG A 141 -8.75 4.12 -6.13
CA ARG A 141 -7.70 3.10 -6.22
C ARG A 141 -6.75 3.32 -7.40
N MET A 142 -7.27 3.76 -8.55
CA MET A 142 -6.45 4.11 -9.71
C MET A 142 -5.51 5.30 -9.39
N LEU A 143 -6.01 6.31 -8.68
CA LEU A 143 -5.22 7.47 -8.26
C LEU A 143 -4.22 7.14 -7.13
N GLY A 144 -4.36 5.97 -6.50
CA GLY A 144 -3.50 5.51 -5.41
C GLY A 144 -4.04 5.85 -4.02
N TYR A 145 -5.29 6.31 -3.92
CA TYR A 145 -6.02 6.37 -2.67
C TYR A 145 -6.50 4.98 -2.29
N GLY A 146 -6.44 4.67 -1.00
CA GLY A 146 -6.76 3.34 -0.50
C GLY A 146 -7.25 3.37 0.94
N LEU A 147 -7.74 2.23 1.42
CA LEU A 147 -8.14 2.03 2.81
C LEU A 147 -7.07 2.54 3.78
N LYS A 148 -7.53 3.29 4.78
CA LYS A 148 -6.71 4.00 5.76
C LYS A 148 -6.46 3.14 7.00
N TYR A 149 -5.23 3.13 7.48
CA TYR A 149 -4.89 2.53 8.77
C TYR A 149 -5.30 3.44 9.92
N ALA A 150 -5.79 2.86 11.01
CA ALA A 150 -6.18 3.59 12.22
C ALA A 150 -5.00 4.30 12.92
N SER A 151 -3.76 3.93 12.59
CA SER A 151 -2.52 4.50 13.14
C SER A 151 -2.14 5.86 12.53
N GLY A 152 -2.82 6.34 11.49
CA GLY A 152 -2.64 7.69 10.97
C GLY A 152 -3.34 7.97 9.64
N PHE A 153 -3.89 9.17 9.46
CA PHE A 153 -4.66 9.60 8.27
C PHE A 153 -3.94 9.43 6.93
N ASN A 154 -2.60 9.44 6.97
CA ASN A 154 -1.73 9.39 5.79
C ASN A 154 -1.27 7.97 5.45
N LEU A 155 -1.59 6.93 6.24
CA LEU A 155 -1.17 5.56 5.96
C LEU A 155 -2.31 4.82 5.27
N THR A 156 -2.09 4.39 4.04
CA THR A 156 -3.03 3.53 3.31
C THR A 156 -2.37 2.21 2.95
N HIS A 157 -3.18 1.19 2.63
CA HIS A 157 -2.68 -0.09 2.12
C HIS A 157 -1.85 0.04 0.81
N LEU A 158 -1.97 1.18 0.10
CA LEU A 158 -1.23 1.50 -1.13
C LEU A 158 0.01 2.37 -0.89
N GLY A 159 0.31 2.76 0.35
CA GLY A 159 1.41 3.65 0.68
C GLY A 159 1.00 4.86 1.50
N ARG A 160 1.97 5.75 1.74
CA ARG A 160 1.74 6.97 2.50
C ARG A 160 1.26 8.08 1.56
N ILE A 161 0.18 8.78 1.93
CA ILE A 161 -0.26 9.99 1.22
C ILE A 161 0.62 11.15 1.72
N GLY A 162 1.44 11.76 0.84
CA GLY A 162 2.33 12.87 1.18
C GLY A 162 3.66 12.88 0.41
N ARG A 163 4.64 13.68 0.89
CA ARG A 163 5.95 13.90 0.25
C ARG A 163 6.58 12.57 -0.18
N ALA A 164 6.94 12.51 -1.47
CA ALA A 164 7.43 11.37 -2.23
C ALA A 164 8.02 10.23 -1.39
N ASP A 165 7.36 9.09 -1.48
CA ASP A 165 7.93 7.80 -1.14
C ASP A 165 9.19 7.60 -2.02
N PRO A 166 10.42 7.42 -1.49
CA PRO A 166 11.64 7.38 -2.29
C PRO A 166 11.89 6.00 -2.93
N TRP A 167 10.85 5.34 -3.42
CA TRP A 167 10.92 4.02 -4.06
C TRP A 167 9.97 3.91 -5.24
#